data_AF-A0A7J4FYN1-F1
#
_entry.id   AF-A0A7J4FYN1-F1
#
_cell.length_a   1.000
_cell.length_b   1.000
_cell.length_c   1.000
_cell.angle_alpha   90.00
_cell.angle_beta   90.00
_cell.angle_gamma   90.00
#
_symmetry.space_group_name_H-M   'P 1'
#
loop_
_entity.id
_entity.type
_entity.pdbx_description
1 polymer ?
#
loop_
_entity_poly.entity_id
_entity_poly.type
_entity_poly.pdbx_seq_one_letter_code
_entity_poly.pdbx_strand_id
1 'polypeptide(L)'
;MNERTNRSGEFLLTSPLTKREIVAGKTLPYLITTIGIMFVLAIYLKCTLGSASPSEIAKSGIIIISIMLPVVSLFLSFSLFSSILARSFKELTFVSVFFSTVVSGYLFFPAMFAHIHAIALISPMTLIVKVLTGTEISLNEYLFSTVPFYSVSIATFGFATLIFREEDLFTQKTVKKKIIDCIELFLRKRSYLFLLTLIFVPFAYMFELMSIVLLFNIPLPYSIVAMVGISALIEEVLKSAGIYTLSLKGYNGKQAIFLAILAGSGFFVGEKLMMLVTVASIADSVFGSVLSMGSLLLYPLLLHIGCGAIVSIGLRYKRYSVCLLAATAVHCAYNLFLLRGVIFA
;
A
#
# COMPACT_ATOMS: atom_id res chain seq x y z
N MET A 1 21.10 -4.00 11.67
CA MET A 1 22.14 -5.00 11.28
C MET A 1 23.17 -5.21 12.39
N ASN A 2 23.68 -4.16 13.02
CA ASN A 2 24.66 -4.26 14.11
C ASN A 2 24.24 -5.20 15.26
N GLU A 3 22.95 -5.22 15.61
CA GLU A 3 22.44 -6.14 16.64
C GLU A 3 22.44 -7.61 16.22
N ARG A 4 22.36 -7.86 14.91
CA ARG A 4 22.41 -9.22 14.36
C ARG A 4 23.84 -9.69 14.16
N THR A 5 24.75 -8.78 13.79
CA THR A 5 26.18 -9.08 13.69
C THR A 5 26.83 -9.27 15.06
N ASN A 6 26.40 -8.50 16.07
CA ASN A 6 26.96 -8.54 17.41
C ASN A 6 26.19 -9.45 18.37
N ARG A 7 25.20 -10.21 17.87
CA ARG A 7 24.25 -11.04 18.65
C ARG A 7 23.50 -10.32 19.78
N SER A 8 23.58 -8.99 19.89
CA SER A 8 22.87 -8.24 20.92
C SER A 8 21.35 -8.22 20.72
N GLY A 9 20.86 -8.63 19.53
CA GLY A 9 19.44 -8.86 19.28
C GLY A 9 18.84 -10.01 20.09
N GLU A 10 19.64 -11.02 20.48
CA GLU A 10 19.19 -12.15 21.30
C GLU A 10 18.82 -11.70 22.73
N PHE A 11 19.63 -10.82 23.33
CA PHE A 11 19.36 -10.26 24.66
C PHE A 11 18.09 -9.39 24.72
N LEU A 12 17.73 -8.75 23.60
CA LEU A 12 16.49 -7.98 23.51
C LEU A 12 15.26 -8.87 23.39
N LEU A 13 15.37 -10.03 22.76
CA LEU A 13 14.26 -10.97 22.58
C LEU A 13 13.99 -11.81 23.84
N THR A 14 14.98 -11.97 24.71
CA THR A 14 14.84 -12.61 26.03
C THR A 14 14.44 -11.66 27.16
N SER A 15 14.45 -10.35 26.90
CA SER A 15 13.98 -9.34 27.85
C SER A 15 12.45 -9.47 28.08
N PRO A 16 11.91 -9.01 29.23
CA PRO A 16 10.47 -9.08 29.53
C PRO A 16 9.64 -8.08 28.70
N LEU A 17 10.19 -7.56 27.60
CA LEU A 17 9.54 -6.59 26.72
C LEU A 17 8.72 -7.30 25.65
N THR A 18 7.56 -6.73 25.32
CA THR A 18 6.77 -7.18 24.19
C THR A 18 7.41 -6.74 22.87
N LYS A 19 7.15 -7.50 21.80
CA LYS A 19 7.63 -7.16 20.44
C LYS A 19 7.24 -5.75 20.00
N ARG A 20 6.04 -5.32 20.39
CA ARG A 20 5.52 -3.97 20.07
C ARG A 20 6.32 -2.89 20.77
N GLU A 21 6.67 -3.09 22.04
CA GLU A 21 7.50 -2.14 22.80
C GLU A 21 8.92 -2.06 22.24
N ILE A 22 9.51 -3.19 21.86
CA ILE A 22 10.86 -3.20 21.24
C ILE A 22 10.83 -2.44 19.91
N VAL A 23 9.85 -2.73 19.05
CA VAL A 23 9.70 -2.05 17.76
C VAL A 23 9.45 -0.56 17.97
N ALA A 24 8.46 -0.19 18.80
CA ALA A 24 8.11 1.20 19.07
C ALA A 24 9.28 1.98 19.68
N GLY A 25 9.95 1.42 20.69
CA GLY A 25 11.10 2.03 21.37
C GLY A 25 12.28 2.27 20.44
N LYS A 26 12.46 1.44 19.41
CA LYS A 26 13.49 1.65 18.37
C LYS A 26 13.05 2.65 17.31
N THR A 27 11.80 2.63 16.89
CA THR A 27 11.31 3.51 15.81
C THR A 27 11.09 4.95 16.28
N LEU A 28 10.73 5.14 17.55
CA LEU A 28 10.34 6.43 18.10
C LEU A 28 11.48 7.48 18.07
N PRO A 29 12.74 7.16 18.43
CA PRO A 29 13.84 8.11 18.31
C PRO A 29 14.07 8.58 16.87
N TYR A 30 13.93 7.70 15.88
CA TYR A 30 14.06 8.06 14.46
C TYR A 30 12.90 8.94 14.02
N LEU A 31 11.68 8.65 14.46
CA LEU A 31 10.51 9.48 14.18
C LEU A 31 10.67 10.90 14.75
N ILE A 32 11.03 11.01 16.04
CA ILE A 32 11.24 12.30 16.72
C ILE A 32 12.35 13.10 16.04
N THR A 33 13.49 12.46 15.76
CA THR A 33 14.61 13.11 15.06
C THR A 33 14.20 13.62 13.68
N THR A 34 13.46 12.80 12.92
CA THR A 34 13.00 13.20 11.59
C THR A 34 12.01 14.36 11.66
N ILE A 35 11.07 14.34 12.61
CA ILE A 35 10.14 15.46 12.84
C ILE A 35 10.89 16.73 13.24
N GLY A 36 11.89 16.63 14.11
CA GLY A 36 12.74 17.76 14.50
C GLY A 36 13.47 18.37 13.29
N ILE A 37 14.09 17.54 12.45
CA ILE A 37 14.75 17.99 11.22
C ILE A 37 13.75 18.65 10.27
N MET A 38 12.56 18.05 10.07
CA MET A 38 11.51 18.61 9.22
C MET A 38 11.03 19.98 9.72
N PHE A 39 10.87 20.14 11.04
CA PHE A 39 10.48 21.41 11.64
C PHE A 39 11.53 22.50 11.39
N VAL A 40 12.81 22.17 11.59
CA VAL A 40 13.93 23.10 11.33
C VAL A 40 13.99 23.49 9.85
N LEU A 41 13.85 22.52 8.94
CA LEU A 41 13.83 22.77 7.48
C LEU A 41 12.64 23.62 7.07
N ALA A 42 11.46 23.38 7.62
CA ALA A 42 10.27 24.18 7.33
C ALA A 42 10.44 25.65 7.73
N ILE A 43 11.04 25.90 8.90
CA ILE A 43 11.41 27.25 9.35
C ILE A 43 12.42 27.87 8.38
N TYR A 44 13.51 27.15 8.08
CA TYR A 44 14.57 27.62 7.20
C TYR A 44 14.07 28.04 5.81
N LEU A 45 13.22 27.20 5.19
CA LEU A 45 12.66 27.48 3.87
C LEU A 45 11.76 28.73 3.88
N LYS A 46 10.88 28.88 4.86
CA LYS A 46 9.98 30.04 4.94
C LYS A 46 10.72 31.34 5.28
N CYS A 47 11.77 31.29 6.10
CA CYS A 47 12.65 32.44 6.33
C CYS A 47 13.34 32.88 5.03
N THR A 48 13.82 31.91 4.23
CA THR A 48 14.53 32.19 2.96
C THR A 48 13.59 32.73 1.87
N LEU A 49 12.33 32.27 1.86
CA LEU A 49 11.29 32.69 0.91
C LEU A 49 10.63 34.04 1.28
N GLY A 50 11.12 34.75 2.30
CA GLY A 50 10.70 36.12 2.62
C GLY A 50 9.31 36.27 3.28
N SER A 51 8.78 35.21 3.91
CA SER A 51 7.47 35.28 4.58
C SER A 51 7.54 35.99 5.95
N ALA A 52 6.55 36.86 6.22
CA ALA A 52 6.70 38.05 7.06
C ALA A 52 6.20 37.96 8.54
N SER A 53 5.85 36.79 9.09
CA SER A 53 5.50 36.71 10.53
C SER A 53 5.82 35.36 11.20
N PRO A 54 6.26 35.35 12.48
CA PRO A 54 6.55 34.12 13.22
C PRO A 54 5.37 33.14 13.33
N SER A 55 4.14 33.67 13.37
CA SER A 55 2.91 32.86 13.48
C SER A 55 2.60 32.08 12.20
N GLU A 56 2.79 32.70 11.03
CA GLU A 56 2.56 32.05 9.73
C GLU A 56 3.60 30.96 9.44
N ILE A 57 4.84 31.18 9.89
CA ILE A 57 5.91 30.18 9.82
C ILE A 57 5.55 28.95 10.65
N ALA A 58 5.09 29.15 11.90
CA ALA A 58 4.69 28.05 12.79
C ALA A 58 3.49 27.26 12.22
N LYS A 59 2.46 27.96 11.73
CA LYS A 59 1.27 27.35 11.13
C LYS A 59 1.63 26.51 9.89
N SER A 60 2.43 27.08 8.99
CA SER A 60 2.92 26.38 7.78
C SER A 60 3.76 25.15 8.14
N GLY A 61 4.62 25.27 9.16
CA GLY A 61 5.45 24.17 9.65
C GLY A 61 4.62 22.99 10.17
N ILE A 62 3.57 23.27 10.95
CA ILE A 62 2.66 22.23 11.46
C ILE A 62 1.93 21.51 10.32
N ILE A 63 1.48 22.25 9.31
CA ILE A 63 0.81 21.66 8.13
C ILE A 63 1.79 20.77 7.36
N ILE A 64 3.01 21.24 7.10
CA ILE A 64 4.07 20.46 6.42
C ILE A 64 4.37 19.16 7.19
N ILE A 65 4.52 19.24 8.52
CA ILE A 65 4.76 18.06 9.35
C ILE A 65 3.59 17.09 9.26
N SER A 66 2.34 17.58 9.27
CA SER A 66 1.15 16.73 9.17
C SER A 66 1.09 15.99 7.84
N ILE A 67 1.45 16.65 6.74
CA ILE A 67 1.53 16.04 5.40
C ILE A 67 2.66 15.01 5.31
N MET A 68 3.81 15.30 5.93
CA MET A 68 5.00 14.45 5.85
C MET A 68 5.02 13.30 6.84
N LEU A 69 4.27 13.39 7.94
CA LEU A 69 4.17 12.33 8.95
C LEU A 69 3.87 10.94 8.35
N PRO A 70 2.83 10.74 7.50
CA PRO A 70 2.56 9.43 6.91
C PRO A 70 3.67 8.95 5.98
N VAL A 71 4.34 9.87 5.28
CA VAL A 71 5.46 9.55 4.40
C VAL A 71 6.64 9.03 5.22
N VAL A 72 7.00 9.73 6.31
CA VAL A 72 8.06 9.30 7.23
C VAL A 72 7.71 7.96 7.87
N SER A 73 6.47 7.78 8.34
CA SER A 73 6.01 6.51 8.87
C SER A 73 6.12 5.38 7.84
N LEU A 74 5.82 5.64 6.57
CA LEU A 74 5.98 4.64 5.49
C LEU A 74 7.46 4.25 5.31
N PHE A 75 8.37 5.22 5.21
CA PHE A 75 9.82 4.96 5.11
C PHE A 75 10.35 4.16 6.30
N LEU A 76 9.95 4.52 7.53
CA LEU A 76 10.34 3.79 8.73
C LEU A 76 9.79 2.36 8.73
N SER A 77 8.54 2.17 8.28
CA SER A 77 7.93 0.85 8.19
C SER A 77 8.65 -0.06 7.19
N PHE A 78 9.01 0.46 6.01
CA PHE A 78 9.78 -0.29 5.02
C PHE A 78 11.21 -0.54 5.45
N SER A 79 11.85 0.40 6.14
CA SER A 79 13.20 0.20 6.70
C SER A 79 13.22 -0.94 7.72
N LEU A 80 12.22 -0.98 8.61
CA LEU A 80 12.07 -2.04 9.58
C LEU A 80 11.76 -3.38 8.89
N PHE A 81 10.82 -3.41 7.95
CA PHE A 81 10.49 -4.61 7.19
C PHE A 81 11.68 -5.15 6.39
N SER A 82 12.43 -4.28 5.71
CA SER A 82 13.66 -4.62 4.97
C SER A 82 14.72 -5.22 5.89
N SER A 83 14.86 -4.67 7.10
CA SER A 83 15.82 -5.15 8.10
C SER A 83 15.53 -6.57 8.56
N ILE A 84 14.26 -6.98 8.62
CA ILE A 84 13.86 -8.35 9.00
C ILE A 84 14.01 -9.31 7.80
N LEU A 85 13.67 -8.86 6.59
CA LEU A 85 13.78 -9.69 5.39
C LEU A 85 15.24 -10.01 5.04
N ALA A 86 16.14 -9.04 5.19
CA ALA A 86 17.54 -9.17 4.76
C ALA A 86 18.34 -10.24 5.54
N ARG A 87 19.19 -10.97 4.82
CA ARG A 87 20.14 -11.95 5.39
C ARG A 87 21.58 -11.47 5.40
N SER A 88 21.89 -10.38 4.72
CA SER A 88 23.23 -9.80 4.70
C SER A 88 23.15 -8.28 4.57
N PHE A 89 24.27 -7.60 4.80
CA PHE A 89 24.35 -6.15 4.60
C PHE A 89 24.02 -5.78 3.15
N LYS A 90 24.51 -6.56 2.17
CA LYS A 90 24.21 -6.37 0.74
C LYS A 90 22.71 -6.47 0.45
N GLU A 91 22.04 -7.49 1.02
CA GLU A 91 20.59 -7.66 0.85
C GLU A 91 19.79 -6.54 1.53
N LEU A 92 20.20 -6.11 2.73
CA LEU A 92 19.54 -4.99 3.42
C LEU A 92 19.61 -3.72 2.59
N THR A 93 20.81 -3.38 2.12
CA THR A 93 21.01 -2.19 1.30
C THR A 93 20.19 -2.29 0.01
N PHE A 94 20.20 -3.45 -0.66
CA PHE A 94 19.40 -3.67 -1.87
C PHE A 94 17.90 -3.48 -1.63
N VAL A 95 17.33 -4.16 -0.63
CA VAL A 95 15.89 -4.11 -0.33
C VAL A 95 15.47 -2.73 0.15
N SER A 96 16.29 -2.08 0.99
CA SER A 96 16.03 -0.72 1.47
C SER A 96 16.07 0.31 0.34
N VAL A 97 17.07 0.24 -0.54
CA VAL A 97 17.17 1.12 -1.72
C VAL A 97 16.00 0.86 -2.68
N PHE A 98 15.60 -0.40 -2.88
CA PHE A 98 14.44 -0.75 -3.71
C PHE A 98 13.16 -0.07 -3.19
N PHE A 99 12.79 -0.29 -1.92
CA PHE A 99 11.59 0.34 -1.35
C PHE A 99 11.70 1.86 -1.32
N SER A 100 12.86 2.41 -0.98
CA SER A 100 13.10 3.85 -0.99
C SER A 100 12.90 4.46 -2.37
N THR A 101 13.39 3.78 -3.42
CA THR A 101 13.24 4.23 -4.81
C THR A 101 11.78 4.20 -5.26
N VAL A 102 11.04 3.13 -4.92
CA VAL A 102 9.60 3.02 -5.25
C VAL A 102 8.80 4.13 -4.56
N VAL A 103 9.00 4.33 -3.25
CA VAL A 103 8.31 5.40 -2.51
C VAL A 103 8.69 6.78 -3.03
N SER A 104 9.97 7.01 -3.34
CA SER A 104 10.42 8.28 -3.92
C SER A 104 9.80 8.53 -5.30
N GLY A 105 9.72 7.51 -6.15
CA GLY A 105 9.02 7.58 -7.44
C GLY A 105 7.56 8.01 -7.27
N TYR A 106 6.86 7.41 -6.31
CA TYR A 106 5.47 7.79 -6.00
C TYR A 106 5.36 9.24 -5.48
N LEU A 107 6.32 9.71 -4.68
CA LEU A 107 6.28 11.08 -4.12
C LEU A 107 6.58 12.14 -5.17
N PHE A 108 7.58 11.92 -6.04
CA PHE A 108 8.05 12.98 -6.92
C PHE A 108 7.36 12.97 -8.29
N PHE A 109 7.04 11.79 -8.84
CA PHE A 109 6.55 11.70 -10.22
C PHE A 109 5.17 12.36 -10.42
N PRO A 110 4.16 12.15 -9.56
CA PRO A 110 2.89 12.88 -9.66
C PRO A 110 3.06 14.38 -9.39
N ALA A 111 3.97 14.75 -8.47
CA ALA A 111 4.18 16.14 -8.07
C ALA A 111 4.77 17.01 -9.19
N MET A 112 5.40 16.42 -10.21
CA MET A 112 5.83 17.15 -11.41
C MET A 112 4.66 17.82 -12.15
N PHE A 113 3.43 17.33 -11.95
CA PHE A 113 2.23 17.86 -12.60
C PHE A 113 1.40 18.79 -11.71
N ALA A 114 1.95 19.28 -10.59
CA ALA A 114 1.25 20.05 -9.55
C ALA A 114 0.41 21.24 -10.06
N HIS A 115 0.76 21.80 -11.22
CA HIS A 115 0.08 22.96 -11.83
C HIS A 115 -0.70 22.63 -13.11
N ILE A 116 -0.75 21.37 -13.52
CA ILE A 116 -1.26 20.96 -14.84
C ILE A 116 -2.44 20.01 -14.68
N HIS A 117 -2.35 19.03 -13.78
CA HIS A 117 -3.34 17.97 -13.66
C HIS A 117 -3.71 17.66 -12.21
N ALA A 118 -5.00 17.39 -11.98
CA ALA A 118 -5.52 16.91 -10.70
C ALA A 118 -4.85 15.60 -10.22
N ILE A 119 -4.28 14.83 -11.15
CA ILE A 119 -3.47 13.62 -10.89
C ILE A 119 -2.30 13.92 -9.94
N ALA A 120 -1.80 15.15 -9.89
CA ALA A 120 -0.73 15.51 -8.96
C ALA A 120 -1.12 15.36 -7.49
N LEU A 121 -2.41 15.46 -7.14
CA LEU A 121 -2.91 15.27 -5.78
C LEU A 121 -2.69 13.85 -5.25
N ILE A 122 -2.33 12.89 -6.11
CA ILE A 122 -1.92 11.54 -5.70
C ILE A 122 -0.70 11.59 -4.77
N SER A 123 0.19 12.57 -4.96
CA SER A 123 1.37 12.75 -4.12
C SER A 123 1.15 13.78 -3.00
N PRO A 124 1.49 13.44 -1.74
CA PRO A 124 1.60 14.41 -0.65
C PRO A 124 2.56 15.58 -0.94
N MET A 125 3.57 15.39 -1.78
CA MET A 125 4.52 16.47 -2.13
C MET A 125 3.84 17.62 -2.88
N THR A 126 2.77 17.33 -3.61
CA THR A 126 1.95 18.37 -4.25
C THR A 126 1.32 19.29 -3.22
N LEU A 127 0.89 18.75 -2.07
CA LEU A 127 0.36 19.55 -0.96
C LEU A 127 1.46 20.42 -0.34
N ILE A 128 2.69 19.92 -0.25
CA ILE A 128 3.82 20.74 0.22
C ILE A 128 4.07 21.93 -0.72
N VAL A 129 4.06 21.71 -2.04
CA VAL A 129 4.18 22.79 -3.03
C VAL A 129 3.05 23.82 -2.85
N LYS A 130 1.82 23.37 -2.59
CA LYS A 130 0.69 24.25 -2.28
C LYS A 130 0.92 25.13 -1.03
N VAL A 131 1.42 24.57 0.06
CA VAL A 131 1.74 25.35 1.29
C VAL A 131 2.87 26.35 1.04
N LEU A 132 3.85 25.98 0.24
CA LEU A 132 4.99 26.86 -0.06
C LEU A 132 4.58 28.02 -0.97
N THR A 133 3.66 27.79 -1.90
CA THR A 133 3.12 28.82 -2.83
C THR A 133 1.98 29.65 -2.22
N GLY A 134 1.53 29.32 -1.01
CA GLY A 134 0.49 30.07 -0.31
C GLY A 134 -0.94 29.70 -0.71
N THR A 135 -1.13 28.59 -1.43
CA THR A 135 -2.46 28.08 -1.76
C THR A 135 -3.03 27.26 -0.62
N GLU A 136 -4.32 27.41 -0.34
CA GLU A 136 -5.00 26.64 0.69
C GLU A 136 -5.14 25.15 0.30
N ILE A 137 -5.15 24.28 1.32
CA ILE A 137 -5.38 22.84 1.17
C ILE A 137 -6.75 22.51 1.76
N SER A 138 -7.58 21.83 0.98
CA SER A 138 -8.84 21.29 1.48
C SER A 138 -8.60 19.99 2.27
N LEU A 139 -9.50 19.67 3.21
CA LEU A 139 -9.41 18.42 3.97
C LEU A 139 -9.47 17.18 3.06
N ASN A 140 -10.25 17.24 1.97
CA ASN A 140 -10.39 16.15 1.01
C ASN A 140 -9.07 15.89 0.27
N GLU A 141 -8.37 16.96 -0.14
CA GLU A 141 -7.05 16.84 -0.76
C GLU A 141 -6.04 16.22 0.21
N TYR A 142 -6.03 16.67 1.47
CA TYR A 142 -5.17 16.10 2.50
C TYR A 142 -5.43 14.60 2.70
N LEU A 143 -6.69 14.20 2.90
CA LEU A 143 -7.05 12.79 3.12
C LEU A 143 -6.72 11.93 1.90
N PHE A 144 -7.01 12.41 0.70
CA PHE A 144 -6.74 11.70 -0.54
C PHE A 144 -5.24 11.37 -0.70
N SER A 145 -4.35 12.35 -0.47
CA SER A 145 -2.91 12.15 -0.62
C SER A 145 -2.30 11.34 0.52
N THR A 146 -2.82 11.45 1.76
CA THR A 146 -2.14 10.93 2.96
C THR A 146 -2.66 9.58 3.47
N VAL A 147 -3.95 9.28 3.29
CA VAL A 147 -4.56 8.04 3.80
C VAL A 147 -3.93 6.77 3.24
N PRO A 148 -3.60 6.66 1.94
CA PRO A 148 -2.91 5.47 1.41
C PRO A 148 -1.58 5.21 2.12
N PHE A 149 -0.80 6.27 2.39
CA PHE A 149 0.48 6.16 3.09
C PHE A 149 0.32 5.72 4.55
N TYR A 150 -0.65 6.29 5.28
CA TYR A 150 -0.96 5.83 6.64
C TYR A 150 -1.36 4.35 6.65
N SER A 151 -2.28 3.96 5.78
CA SER A 151 -2.80 2.60 5.69
C SER A 151 -1.70 1.58 5.39
N VAL A 152 -0.86 1.86 4.38
CA VAL A 152 0.27 0.98 4.02
C VAL A 152 1.35 0.96 5.10
N SER A 153 1.64 2.11 5.74
CA SER A 153 2.59 2.17 6.84
C SER A 153 2.15 1.34 8.04
N ILE A 154 0.90 1.49 8.47
CA ILE A 154 0.31 0.73 9.59
C ILE A 154 0.32 -0.77 9.28
N ALA A 155 -0.11 -1.16 8.07
CA ALA A 155 -0.10 -2.54 7.63
C ALA A 155 1.33 -3.13 7.64
N THR A 156 2.29 -2.40 7.08
CA THR A 156 3.69 -2.84 6.99
C THR A 156 4.33 -2.95 8.37
N PHE A 157 4.12 -1.98 9.27
CA PHE A 157 4.56 -2.09 10.66
C PHE A 157 3.93 -3.28 11.39
N GLY A 158 2.63 -3.52 11.16
CA GLY A 158 1.91 -4.67 11.69
C GLY A 158 2.55 -5.98 11.26
N PHE A 159 2.74 -6.19 9.96
CA PHE A 159 3.40 -7.40 9.43
C PHE A 159 4.82 -7.53 9.95
N ALA A 160 5.59 -6.45 9.92
CA ALA A 160 6.98 -6.46 10.35
C ALA A 160 7.11 -6.80 11.85
N THR A 161 6.20 -6.32 12.69
CA THR A 161 6.15 -6.68 14.11
C THR A 161 5.70 -8.14 14.33
N LEU A 162 4.82 -8.68 13.48
CA LEU A 162 4.37 -10.07 13.57
C LEU A 162 5.51 -11.07 13.31
N ILE A 163 6.37 -10.76 12.33
CA ILE A 163 7.57 -11.55 11.98
C ILE A 163 8.80 -11.18 12.84
N PHE A 164 8.68 -10.26 13.79
CA PHE A 164 9.77 -9.92 14.70
C PHE A 164 9.95 -11.02 15.75
N ARG A 165 10.61 -12.11 15.34
CA ARG A 165 10.85 -13.33 16.11
C ARG A 165 12.25 -13.84 15.85
N GLU A 166 12.84 -14.50 16.85
CA GLU A 166 14.17 -15.14 16.72
C GLU A 166 14.25 -16.04 15.49
N GLU A 167 13.22 -16.87 15.31
CA GLU A 167 13.10 -17.82 14.19
C GLU A 167 13.18 -17.16 12.81
N ASP A 168 12.67 -15.94 12.66
CA ASP A 168 12.62 -15.18 11.40
C ASP A 168 13.79 -14.19 11.22
N LEU A 169 14.35 -13.69 12.32
CA LEU A 169 15.48 -12.78 12.33
C LEU A 169 16.78 -13.48 11.93
N PHE A 170 16.99 -14.72 12.36
CA PHE A 170 18.25 -15.46 12.19
C PHE A 170 18.21 -16.59 11.13
N THR A 171 17.05 -16.83 10.54
CA THR A 171 16.87 -17.78 9.42
C THR A 171 17.51 -17.31 8.11
N GLN A 172 18.01 -18.28 7.35
CA GLN A 172 18.61 -18.09 6.01
C GLN A 172 17.62 -18.28 4.84
N LYS A 173 16.31 -18.40 5.14
CA LYS A 173 15.26 -18.50 4.11
C LYS A 173 15.27 -17.30 3.15
N THR A 174 15.00 -17.54 1.87
CA THR A 174 14.91 -16.49 0.85
C THR A 174 13.79 -15.49 1.16
N VAL A 175 13.89 -14.26 0.63
CA VAL A 175 12.88 -13.19 0.82
C VAL A 175 11.47 -13.67 0.47
N LYS A 176 11.32 -14.38 -0.66
CA LYS A 176 10.03 -14.97 -1.06
C LYS A 176 9.45 -15.90 0.01
N LYS A 177 10.29 -16.77 0.59
CA LYS A 177 9.84 -17.72 1.60
C LYS A 177 9.48 -17.01 2.91
N LYS A 178 10.24 -15.98 3.32
CA LYS A 178 9.90 -15.13 4.46
C LYS A 178 8.57 -14.38 4.28
N ILE A 179 8.26 -13.91 3.08
CA ILE A 179 6.97 -13.28 2.78
C ILE A 179 5.82 -14.30 2.92
N ILE A 180 6.00 -15.51 2.40
CA ILE A 180 5.00 -16.59 2.56
C ILE A 180 4.83 -16.95 4.04
N ASP A 181 5.93 -17.10 4.78
CA ASP A 181 5.92 -17.38 6.22
C ASP A 181 5.21 -16.25 7.00
N CYS A 182 5.42 -14.99 6.63
CA CYS A 182 4.72 -13.82 7.21
C CYS A 182 3.19 -13.94 7.04
N ILE A 183 2.76 -14.23 5.81
CA ILE A 183 1.34 -14.43 5.50
C ILE A 183 0.80 -15.65 6.26
N GLU A 184 1.57 -16.73 6.35
CA GLU A 184 1.19 -17.94 7.09
C GLU A 184 1.01 -17.65 8.59
N LEU A 185 1.92 -16.90 9.19
CA LEU A 185 1.88 -16.49 10.59
C LEU A 185 0.69 -15.58 10.90
N PHE A 186 0.28 -14.75 9.94
CA PHE A 186 -0.95 -13.96 10.02
C PHE A 186 -2.20 -14.86 9.96
N LEU A 187 -2.19 -15.85 9.08
CA LEU A 187 -3.29 -16.78 8.83
C LEU A 187 -3.38 -17.93 9.86
N ARG A 188 -3.30 -17.61 11.15
CA ARG A 188 -3.45 -18.60 12.26
C ARG A 188 -4.78 -19.35 12.21
N LYS A 189 -5.83 -18.64 11.80
CA LYS A 189 -7.16 -19.18 11.48
C LYS A 189 -7.48 -18.79 10.05
N ARG A 190 -8.16 -19.68 9.32
CA ARG A 190 -8.59 -19.42 7.93
C ARG A 190 -9.47 -18.18 7.81
N SER A 191 -10.25 -17.84 8.84
CA SER A 191 -11.08 -16.62 8.89
C SER A 191 -10.28 -15.32 8.79
N TYR A 192 -9.01 -15.31 9.23
CA TYR A 192 -8.15 -14.13 9.07
C TYR A 192 -7.81 -13.83 7.61
N LEU A 193 -8.13 -14.71 6.65
CA LEU A 193 -8.01 -14.41 5.22
C LEU A 193 -8.86 -13.20 4.80
N PHE A 194 -10.04 -13.04 5.43
CA PHE A 194 -10.87 -11.84 5.25
C PHE A 194 -10.08 -10.58 5.63
N LEU A 195 -9.50 -10.57 6.83
CA LEU A 195 -8.74 -9.42 7.32
C LEU A 195 -7.46 -9.18 6.51
N LEU A 196 -6.78 -10.25 6.06
CA LEU A 196 -5.57 -10.16 5.25
C LEU A 196 -5.85 -9.46 3.91
N THR A 197 -6.89 -9.91 3.21
CA THR A 197 -7.27 -9.33 1.92
C THR A 197 -7.76 -7.88 2.05
N LEU A 198 -8.48 -7.57 3.13
CA LEU A 198 -8.83 -6.19 3.48
C LEU A 198 -7.58 -5.31 3.69
N ILE A 199 -6.57 -5.80 4.41
CA ILE A 199 -5.30 -5.08 4.66
C ILE A 199 -4.46 -4.90 3.39
N PHE A 200 -4.64 -5.76 2.38
CA PHE A 200 -3.92 -5.64 1.10
C PHE A 200 -4.51 -4.59 0.15
N VAL A 201 -5.76 -4.16 0.35
CA VAL A 201 -6.39 -3.16 -0.51
C VAL A 201 -5.61 -1.84 -0.58
N PRO A 202 -5.14 -1.23 0.52
CA PRO A 202 -4.32 -0.02 0.45
C PRO A 202 -3.05 -0.16 -0.41
N PHE A 203 -2.45 -1.36 -0.46
CA PHE A 203 -1.31 -1.62 -1.34
C PHE A 203 -1.75 -1.63 -2.80
N ALA A 204 -2.84 -2.33 -3.14
CA ALA A 204 -3.42 -2.33 -4.49
C ALA A 204 -3.73 -0.90 -4.94
N TYR A 205 -4.38 -0.14 -4.08
CA TYR A 205 -4.78 1.24 -4.34
C TYR A 205 -3.58 2.16 -4.63
N MET A 206 -2.48 2.06 -3.87
CA MET A 206 -1.26 2.82 -4.19
C MET A 206 -0.68 2.42 -5.57
N PHE A 207 -0.67 1.13 -5.90
CA PHE A 207 -0.23 0.70 -7.24
C PHE A 207 -1.13 1.24 -8.36
N GLU A 208 -2.43 1.28 -8.14
CA GLU A 208 -3.41 1.79 -9.10
C GLU A 208 -3.28 3.30 -9.30
N LEU A 209 -3.16 4.06 -8.22
CA LEU A 209 -2.89 5.49 -8.29
C LEU A 209 -1.60 5.78 -9.05
N MET A 210 -0.53 5.02 -8.79
CA MET A 210 0.71 5.16 -9.56
C MET A 210 0.52 4.77 -11.02
N SER A 211 -0.30 3.75 -11.32
CA SER A 211 -0.60 3.33 -12.68
C SER A 211 -1.32 4.43 -13.47
N ILE A 212 -2.22 5.19 -12.85
CA ILE A 212 -2.84 6.38 -13.46
C ILE A 212 -1.75 7.38 -13.87
N VAL A 213 -0.81 7.68 -12.98
CA VAL A 213 0.27 8.65 -13.22
C VAL A 213 1.22 8.17 -14.32
N LEU A 214 1.41 6.86 -14.49
CA LEU A 214 2.28 6.33 -15.55
C LEU A 214 1.56 6.24 -16.91
N LEU A 215 0.25 6.00 -16.90
CA LEU A 215 -0.52 5.70 -18.11
C LEU A 215 -1.32 6.89 -18.65
N PHE A 216 -1.47 8.00 -17.91
CA PHE A 216 -2.29 9.13 -18.39
C PHE A 216 -1.77 9.78 -19.67
N ASN A 217 -0.46 9.63 -19.98
CA ASN A 217 0.13 10.16 -21.21
C ASN A 217 -0.14 9.27 -22.44
N ILE A 218 -0.78 8.11 -22.27
CA ILE A 218 -1.16 7.23 -23.38
C ILE A 218 -2.53 7.68 -23.92
N PRO A 219 -2.71 7.75 -25.27
CA PRO A 219 -3.98 8.13 -25.86
C PRO A 219 -5.16 7.24 -25.43
N LEU A 220 -6.32 7.85 -25.24
CA LEU A 220 -7.58 7.13 -25.04
C LEU A 220 -7.97 6.39 -26.34
N PRO A 221 -8.56 5.19 -26.27
CA PRO A 221 -8.96 4.43 -25.08
C PRO A 221 -7.88 3.49 -24.52
N TYR A 222 -6.70 3.43 -25.13
CA TYR A 222 -5.65 2.46 -24.79
C TYR A 222 -5.16 2.58 -23.33
N SER A 223 -5.09 3.80 -22.79
CA SER A 223 -4.73 4.04 -21.39
C SER A 223 -5.74 3.42 -20.41
N ILE A 224 -7.04 3.52 -20.68
CA ILE A 224 -8.09 2.90 -19.85
C ILE A 224 -7.97 1.38 -19.89
N VAL A 225 -7.82 0.79 -21.08
CA VAL A 225 -7.70 -0.67 -21.22
C VAL A 225 -6.46 -1.20 -20.50
N ALA A 226 -5.31 -0.52 -20.66
CA ALA A 226 -4.08 -0.87 -19.97
C ALA A 226 -4.23 -0.76 -18.44
N MET A 227 -4.85 0.33 -17.97
CA MET A 227 -5.06 0.56 -16.55
C MET A 227 -5.97 -0.51 -15.93
N VAL A 228 -7.11 -0.81 -16.57
CA VAL A 228 -8.03 -1.87 -16.12
C VAL A 228 -7.32 -3.22 -16.08
N GLY A 229 -6.51 -3.52 -17.09
CA GLY A 229 -5.70 -4.74 -17.15
C GLY A 229 -4.71 -4.88 -15.99
N ILE A 230 -3.95 -3.82 -15.73
CA ILE A 230 -2.91 -3.79 -14.69
C ILE A 230 -3.55 -3.80 -13.29
N SER A 231 -4.58 -2.97 -13.05
CA SER A 231 -5.32 -2.94 -11.78
C SER A 231 -5.90 -4.32 -11.47
N ALA A 232 -6.68 -4.90 -12.38
CA ALA A 232 -7.27 -6.23 -12.17
C ALA A 232 -6.21 -7.31 -11.89
N LEU A 233 -5.05 -7.26 -12.57
CA LEU A 233 -3.96 -8.19 -12.29
C LEU A 233 -3.42 -8.02 -10.87
N ILE A 234 -3.14 -6.79 -10.46
CA ILE A 234 -2.59 -6.47 -9.13
C ILE A 234 -3.59 -6.88 -8.04
N GLU A 235 -4.87 -6.57 -8.22
CA GLU A 235 -5.93 -6.97 -7.31
C GLU A 235 -6.02 -8.49 -7.17
N GLU A 236 -6.04 -9.24 -8.28
CA GLU A 236 -6.12 -10.70 -8.22
C GLU A 236 -4.86 -11.33 -7.59
N VAL A 237 -3.67 -10.77 -7.83
CA VAL A 237 -2.42 -11.22 -7.20
C VAL A 237 -2.50 -11.02 -5.68
N LEU A 238 -2.89 -9.84 -5.22
CA LEU A 238 -2.97 -9.53 -3.78
C LEU A 238 -4.06 -10.35 -3.10
N LYS A 239 -5.26 -10.43 -3.70
CA LYS A 239 -6.40 -11.20 -3.19
C LYS A 239 -6.08 -12.69 -3.06
N SER A 240 -5.35 -13.25 -4.03
CA SER A 240 -5.01 -14.67 -4.03
C SER A 240 -3.77 -15.04 -3.21
N ALA A 241 -2.94 -14.07 -2.78
CA ALA A 241 -1.72 -14.35 -2.03
C ALA A 241 -1.95 -15.19 -0.76
N GLY A 242 -2.99 -14.89 0.02
CA GLY A 242 -3.34 -15.68 1.21
C GLY A 242 -3.87 -17.09 0.86
N ILE A 243 -4.63 -17.21 -0.22
CA ILE A 243 -5.14 -18.49 -0.73
C ILE A 243 -3.98 -19.37 -1.21
N TYR A 244 -3.01 -18.77 -1.91
CA TYR A 244 -1.79 -19.42 -2.34
C TYR A 244 -1.02 -19.99 -1.14
N THR A 245 -0.80 -19.20 -0.08
CA THR A 245 -0.13 -19.67 1.14
C THR A 245 -0.87 -20.83 1.81
N LEU A 246 -2.20 -20.76 1.92
CA LEU A 246 -3.00 -21.86 2.48
C LEU A 246 -3.02 -23.12 1.59
N SER A 247 -2.86 -22.95 0.27
CA SER A 247 -2.82 -24.08 -0.67
C SER A 247 -1.59 -24.96 -0.49
N LEU A 248 -0.50 -24.41 0.05
CA LEU A 248 0.72 -25.18 0.35
C LEU A 248 0.48 -26.28 1.40
N LYS A 249 -0.54 -26.12 2.25
CA LYS A 249 -0.99 -27.12 3.24
C LYS A 249 -2.05 -28.08 2.69
N GLY A 250 -2.57 -27.82 1.50
CA GLY A 250 -3.68 -28.54 0.88
C GLY A 250 -5.06 -28.18 1.46
N TYR A 251 -6.09 -28.21 0.61
CA TYR A 251 -7.48 -28.06 1.00
C TYR A 251 -8.45 -28.71 0.01
N ASN A 252 -9.65 -29.05 0.49
CA ASN A 252 -10.70 -29.68 -0.31
C ASN A 252 -11.54 -28.65 -1.10
N GLY A 253 -12.38 -29.10 -2.04
CA GLY A 253 -13.19 -28.20 -2.89
C GLY A 253 -14.13 -27.27 -2.11
N LYS A 254 -14.81 -27.78 -1.07
CA LYS A 254 -15.64 -26.94 -0.19
C LYS A 254 -14.83 -25.84 0.51
N GLN A 255 -13.61 -26.17 0.90
CA GLN A 255 -12.70 -25.21 1.54
C GLN A 255 -12.21 -24.18 0.52
N ALA A 256 -11.96 -24.56 -0.75
CA ALA A 256 -11.59 -23.63 -1.81
C ALA A 256 -12.64 -22.52 -2.00
N ILE A 257 -13.92 -22.91 -2.05
CA ILE A 257 -15.04 -21.96 -2.15
C ILE A 257 -15.12 -21.08 -0.90
N PHE A 258 -14.98 -21.67 0.29
CA PHE A 258 -14.97 -20.91 1.54
C PHE A 258 -13.84 -19.87 1.59
N LEU A 259 -12.63 -20.22 1.14
CA LEU A 259 -11.50 -19.28 1.05
C LEU A 259 -11.76 -18.17 0.02
N ALA A 260 -12.40 -18.50 -1.11
CA ALA A 260 -12.80 -17.51 -2.10
C ALA A 260 -13.83 -16.50 -1.56
N ILE A 261 -14.82 -16.98 -0.80
CA ILE A 261 -15.80 -16.11 -0.14
C ILE A 261 -15.10 -15.18 0.84
N LEU A 262 -14.22 -15.70 1.70
CA LEU A 262 -13.48 -14.89 2.68
C LEU A 262 -12.58 -13.86 2.01
N ALA A 263 -11.80 -14.25 1.01
CA ALA A 263 -10.90 -13.36 0.28
C ALA A 263 -11.65 -12.31 -0.53
N GLY A 264 -12.69 -12.72 -1.26
CA GLY A 264 -13.50 -11.82 -2.08
C GLY A 264 -14.26 -10.79 -1.25
N SER A 265 -14.88 -11.23 -0.14
CA SER A 265 -15.58 -10.32 0.78
C SER A 265 -14.63 -9.37 1.52
N GLY A 266 -13.48 -9.85 1.99
CA GLY A 266 -12.48 -9.01 2.64
C GLY A 266 -11.93 -7.94 1.71
N PHE A 267 -11.60 -8.32 0.47
CA PHE A 267 -11.16 -7.39 -0.56
C PHE A 267 -12.24 -6.35 -0.90
N PHE A 268 -13.48 -6.80 -1.17
CA PHE A 268 -14.62 -5.92 -1.47
C PHE A 268 -14.86 -4.88 -0.35
N VAL A 269 -14.86 -5.31 0.92
CA VAL A 269 -15.05 -4.39 2.04
C VAL A 269 -13.89 -3.39 2.13
N GLY A 270 -12.65 -3.85 1.96
CA GLY A 270 -11.49 -2.95 1.96
C GLY A 270 -11.56 -1.91 0.83
N GLU A 271 -11.96 -2.33 -0.37
CA GLU A 271 -12.13 -1.45 -1.53
C GLU A 271 -13.16 -0.37 -1.25
N LYS A 272 -14.35 -0.75 -0.76
CA LYS A 272 -15.39 0.23 -0.40
C LYS A 272 -14.97 1.17 0.73
N LEU A 273 -14.23 0.69 1.72
CA LEU A 273 -13.69 1.55 2.78
C LEU A 273 -12.69 2.58 2.24
N MET A 274 -11.76 2.17 1.37
CA MET A 274 -10.82 3.11 0.76
C MET A 274 -11.54 4.12 -0.14
N MET A 275 -12.51 3.65 -0.91
CA MET A 275 -13.34 4.47 -1.79
C MET A 275 -14.12 5.55 -1.02
N LEU A 276 -14.70 5.23 0.14
CA LEU A 276 -15.39 6.22 0.99
C LEU A 276 -14.47 7.39 1.41
N VAL A 277 -13.17 7.14 1.53
CA VAL A 277 -12.20 8.16 1.95
C VAL A 277 -11.65 8.96 0.77
N THR A 278 -11.66 8.40 -0.45
CA THR A 278 -10.93 8.95 -1.60
C THR A 278 -11.80 9.49 -2.74
N VAL A 279 -13.12 9.33 -2.68
CA VAL A 279 -14.03 9.71 -3.77
C VAL A 279 -14.15 11.22 -3.98
N ALA A 280 -13.98 12.06 -2.96
CA ALA A 280 -14.35 13.48 -3.09
C ALA A 280 -13.41 14.34 -3.98
N SER A 281 -12.19 13.91 -4.28
CA SER A 281 -11.18 14.75 -4.96
C SER A 281 -10.94 14.43 -6.44
N ILE A 282 -11.22 13.20 -6.89
CA ILE A 282 -10.97 12.74 -8.26
C ILE A 282 -12.23 12.16 -8.94
N ALA A 283 -13.37 12.08 -8.23
CA ALA A 283 -14.62 11.49 -8.75
C ALA A 283 -15.08 12.05 -10.10
N ASP A 284 -14.86 13.34 -10.37
CA ASP A 284 -15.29 13.97 -11.63
C ASP A 284 -14.42 13.58 -12.82
N SER A 285 -13.30 12.89 -12.62
CA SER A 285 -12.44 12.42 -13.71
C SER A 285 -12.86 11.03 -14.20
N VAL A 286 -12.58 10.74 -15.48
CA VAL A 286 -12.77 9.40 -16.06
C VAL A 286 -12.01 8.33 -15.26
N PHE A 287 -10.78 8.61 -14.83
CA PHE A 287 -9.99 7.69 -14.01
C PHE A 287 -10.60 7.49 -12.61
N GLY A 288 -11.12 8.55 -12.01
CA GLY A 288 -11.87 8.48 -10.75
C GLY A 288 -13.14 7.65 -10.89
N SER A 289 -13.86 7.77 -12.01
CA SER A 289 -15.03 6.93 -12.29
C SER A 289 -14.69 5.45 -12.34
N VAL A 290 -13.52 5.07 -12.89
CA VAL A 290 -13.03 3.68 -12.90
C VAL A 290 -12.73 3.18 -11.48
N LEU A 291 -12.14 4.02 -10.63
CA LEU A 291 -11.87 3.69 -9.22
C LEU A 291 -13.12 3.73 -8.32
N SER A 292 -14.18 4.44 -8.74
CA SER A 292 -15.36 4.77 -7.93
C SER A 292 -16.66 4.14 -8.42
N MET A 293 -16.61 3.02 -9.16
CA MET A 293 -17.77 2.30 -9.71
C MET A 293 -18.72 1.65 -8.66
N GLY A 294 -18.72 2.15 -7.42
CA GLY A 294 -19.24 1.52 -6.21
C GLY A 294 -20.72 1.74 -5.86
N SER A 295 -21.57 2.25 -6.74
CA SER A 295 -23.02 2.31 -6.45
C SER A 295 -23.67 0.91 -6.42
N LEU A 296 -23.08 -0.05 -7.13
CA LEU A 296 -23.49 -1.45 -7.11
C LEU A 296 -22.70 -2.22 -6.05
N LEU A 297 -23.38 -2.76 -5.03
CA LEU A 297 -22.73 -3.54 -3.98
C LEU A 297 -22.65 -5.04 -4.32
N LEU A 298 -23.70 -5.58 -4.94
CA LEU A 298 -23.81 -7.03 -5.17
C LEU A 298 -22.89 -7.52 -6.29
N TYR A 299 -22.86 -6.81 -7.42
CA TYR A 299 -22.11 -7.25 -8.60
C TYR A 299 -20.59 -7.29 -8.39
N PRO A 300 -19.94 -6.24 -7.83
CA PRO A 300 -18.52 -6.31 -7.52
C PRO A 300 -18.21 -7.39 -6.47
N LEU A 301 -19.05 -7.54 -5.44
CA LEU A 301 -18.88 -8.60 -4.45
C LEU A 301 -18.87 -10.00 -5.10
N LEU A 302 -19.84 -10.28 -5.98
CA LEU A 302 -19.90 -11.54 -6.72
C LEU A 302 -18.69 -11.72 -7.63
N LEU A 303 -18.20 -10.65 -8.25
CA LEU A 303 -16.98 -10.67 -9.06
C LEU A 303 -15.76 -11.09 -8.22
N HIS A 304 -15.49 -10.43 -7.09
CA HIS A 304 -14.32 -10.77 -6.28
C HIS A 304 -14.39 -12.19 -5.73
N ILE A 305 -15.58 -12.66 -5.33
CA ILE A 305 -15.77 -14.05 -4.89
C ILE A 305 -15.56 -15.01 -6.07
N GLY A 306 -16.11 -14.70 -7.25
CA GLY A 306 -15.97 -15.52 -8.47
C GLY A 306 -14.52 -15.65 -8.92
N CYS A 307 -13.80 -14.53 -9.04
CA CYS A 307 -12.38 -14.53 -9.36
C CYS A 307 -11.55 -15.27 -8.31
N GLY A 308 -11.85 -15.06 -7.02
CA GLY A 308 -11.25 -15.82 -5.92
C GLY A 308 -11.49 -17.34 -6.03
N ALA A 309 -12.67 -17.75 -6.51
CA ALA A 309 -13.02 -19.16 -6.69
C ALA A 309 -12.25 -19.79 -7.88
N ILE A 310 -12.10 -19.06 -8.99
CA ILE A 310 -11.28 -19.49 -10.14
C ILE A 310 -9.85 -19.81 -9.65
N VAL A 311 -9.24 -18.90 -8.87
CA VAL A 311 -7.87 -19.09 -8.38
C VAL A 311 -7.78 -20.18 -7.31
N SER A 312 -8.71 -20.23 -6.36
CA SER A 312 -8.68 -21.23 -5.28
C SER A 312 -8.90 -22.65 -5.79
N ILE A 313 -9.78 -22.84 -6.78
CA ILE A 313 -9.96 -24.14 -7.42
C ILE A 313 -8.72 -24.50 -8.26
N GLY A 314 -8.20 -23.55 -9.03
CA GLY A 314 -7.00 -23.73 -9.84
C GLY A 314 -5.76 -24.17 -9.04
N LEU A 315 -5.59 -23.63 -7.84
CA LEU A 315 -4.51 -23.97 -6.93
C LEU A 315 -4.55 -25.43 -6.48
N ARG A 316 -5.73 -26.06 -6.38
CA ARG A 316 -5.84 -27.51 -6.09
C ARG A 316 -5.20 -28.38 -7.17
N TYR A 317 -5.21 -27.90 -8.41
CA TYR A 317 -4.62 -28.58 -9.56
C TYR A 317 -3.22 -28.06 -9.90
N LYS A 318 -2.60 -27.27 -9.01
CA LYS A 318 -1.28 -26.64 -9.21
C LYS A 318 -1.20 -25.73 -10.46
N ARG A 319 -2.34 -25.20 -10.91
CA ARG A 319 -2.44 -24.31 -12.10
C ARG A 319 -2.62 -22.85 -11.70
N TYR A 320 -1.80 -22.36 -10.77
CA TYR A 320 -1.93 -21.00 -10.23
C TYR A 320 -1.88 -19.93 -11.33
N SER A 321 -0.84 -19.92 -12.17
CA SER A 321 -0.64 -18.87 -13.16
C SER A 321 -1.77 -18.79 -14.19
N VAL A 322 -2.26 -19.94 -14.66
CA VAL A 322 -3.35 -20.01 -15.65
C VAL A 322 -4.66 -19.50 -15.05
N CYS A 323 -4.99 -19.95 -13.84
CA CYS A 323 -6.23 -19.54 -13.18
C CYS A 323 -6.18 -18.09 -12.70
N LEU A 324 -5.01 -17.58 -12.33
CA LEU A 324 -4.79 -16.16 -12.05
C LEU A 324 -5.08 -15.32 -13.29
N LEU A 325 -4.48 -15.66 -14.45
CA LEU A 325 -4.74 -14.96 -15.71
C LEU A 325 -6.21 -15.05 -16.13
N ALA A 326 -6.86 -16.19 -15.94
CA ALA A 326 -8.29 -16.35 -16.21
C ALA A 326 -9.14 -15.47 -15.30
N ALA A 327 -8.85 -15.42 -14.00
CA ALA A 327 -9.52 -14.54 -13.04
C ALA A 327 -9.32 -13.06 -13.39
N THR A 328 -8.09 -12.68 -13.74
CA THR A 328 -7.79 -11.32 -14.22
C THR A 328 -8.57 -11.00 -15.49
N ALA A 329 -8.65 -11.91 -16.47
CA ALA A 329 -9.41 -11.68 -17.69
C ALA A 329 -10.91 -11.49 -17.43
N VAL A 330 -11.50 -12.30 -16.54
CA VAL A 330 -12.91 -12.14 -16.11
C VAL A 330 -13.13 -10.80 -15.41
N HIS A 331 -12.22 -10.41 -14.52
CA HIS A 331 -12.27 -9.13 -13.83
C HIS A 331 -12.17 -7.96 -14.84
N CYS A 332 -11.18 -7.98 -15.73
CA CYS A 332 -11.04 -6.99 -16.79
C CYS A 332 -12.30 -6.88 -17.65
N ALA A 333 -12.86 -8.01 -18.07
CA ALA A 333 -14.07 -8.03 -18.91
C ALA A 333 -15.25 -7.37 -18.19
N TYR A 334 -15.42 -7.63 -16.90
CA TYR A 334 -16.44 -6.97 -16.08
C TYR A 334 -16.22 -5.45 -15.99
N ASN A 335 -15.00 -5.01 -15.67
CA ASN A 335 -14.68 -3.58 -15.55
C ASN A 335 -14.85 -2.85 -16.90
N LEU A 336 -14.38 -3.44 -18.00
CA LEU A 336 -14.56 -2.89 -19.35
C LEU A 336 -16.04 -2.86 -19.76
N PHE A 337 -16.84 -3.86 -19.38
CA PHE A 337 -18.28 -3.86 -19.66
C PHE A 337 -19.00 -2.71 -18.96
N LEU A 338 -18.65 -2.41 -17.70
CA LEU A 338 -19.17 -1.25 -16.99
C LEU A 338 -18.72 0.07 -17.64
N LEU A 339 -17.48 0.13 -18.13
CA LEU A 339 -16.89 1.30 -18.77
C LEU A 339 -17.27 1.49 -20.24
N ARG A 340 -18.09 0.61 -20.83
CA ARG A 340 -18.48 0.70 -22.25
C ARG A 340 -19.06 2.06 -22.63
N GLY A 341 -19.80 2.70 -21.71
CA GLY A 341 -20.41 4.01 -21.94
C GLY A 341 -19.41 5.17 -21.93
N VAL A 342 -18.17 4.95 -21.47
CA VAL A 342 -17.08 5.96 -21.46
C VAL A 342 -16.07 5.68 -22.57
N ILE A 343 -15.87 4.41 -22.92
CA ILE A 343 -14.90 3.99 -23.95
C ILE A 343 -15.43 4.21 -25.38
N PHE A 344 -16.74 4.08 -25.59
CA PHE A 344 -17.38 4.15 -26.90
C PHE A 344 -18.30 5.36 -27.08
N ALA A 345 -18.16 6.38 -26.23
CA ALA A 345 -18.92 7.63 -26.29
C ALA A 345 -18.08 8.81 -26.83
#